data_AF-A0AA49GCJ1-F1
#
_entry.id   AF-A0AA49GCJ1-F1
#
_cell.length_a   1.000
_cell.length_b   1.000
_cell.length_c   1.000
_cell.angle_alpha   90.00
_cell.angle_beta   90.00
_cell.angle_gamma   90.00
#
_symmetry.space_group_name_H-M   'P 1'
#
loop_
_entity.id
_entity.type
_entity.pdbx_description
1 polymer ?
#
loop_
_entity_poly.entity_id
_entity_poly.type
_entity_poly.pdbx_seq_one_letter_code
_entity_poly.pdbx_strand_id
1 'polypeptide(L)'
;MRWLLGLLFIILIGSSSSFAQVDYNNKSTEKIKREPELEPEHDRKERRLLSIYIKDTKNVLYGNPCMDKVTLRFGYEYVVMPKNASKFHSGLRRVMHNFGVKTALFFRNPFWKIISNKKAKECRQKTGDYMG
;
A
#
# COMPACT_ATOMS: atom_id res chain seq x y z
N MET A 1 46.05 19.14 35.93
CA MET A 1 44.62 19.50 35.70
C MET A 1 44.08 19.16 34.31
N ARG A 2 44.89 19.09 33.24
CA ARG A 2 44.42 18.76 31.86
C ARG A 2 43.87 17.33 31.68
N TRP A 3 44.27 16.37 32.53
CA TRP A 3 43.79 14.97 32.47
C TRP A 3 42.45 14.74 33.20
N LEU A 4 42.05 15.64 34.11
CA LEU A 4 40.78 15.52 34.86
C LEU A 4 39.55 15.85 34.00
N LEU A 5 39.71 16.73 33.00
CA LEU A 5 38.65 17.09 32.06
C LEU A 5 38.32 15.96 31.06
N GLY A 6 39.31 15.12 30.69
CA GLY A 6 39.09 13.98 29.80
C GLY A 6 38.33 12.84 30.45
N LEU A 7 38.58 12.58 31.73
CA LEU A 7 37.88 11.54 32.51
C LEU A 7 36.40 11.86 32.74
N LEU A 8 36.06 13.14 32.89
CA LEU A 8 34.68 13.58 33.07
C LEU A 8 33.83 13.40 31.79
N PHE A 9 34.46 13.49 30.61
CA PHE A 9 33.78 13.34 29.32
C PHE A 9 33.45 11.86 29.00
N ILE A 10 34.26 10.92 29.47
CA ILE A 10 34.04 9.47 29.28
C ILE A 10 32.88 8.95 30.15
N ILE A 11 32.70 9.51 31.35
CA ILE A 11 31.59 9.14 32.25
C ILE A 11 30.23 9.60 31.68
N LEU A 12 30.21 10.73 30.96
CA LEU A 12 28.99 11.30 30.37
C LEU A 12 28.45 10.54 29.15
N ILE A 13 29.26 9.72 28.48
CA ILE A 13 28.84 8.92 27.32
C ILE A 13 28.33 7.53 27.73
N GLY A 14 28.66 7.07 28.94
CA GLY A 14 28.31 5.74 29.45
C GLY A 14 26.88 5.58 30.00
N SER A 15 26.11 6.66 30.16
CA SER A 15 24.79 6.63 30.82
C SER A 15 23.59 6.43 29.89
N SER A 16 23.80 6.25 28.59
CA SER A 16 22.73 6.24 27.58
C SER A 16 22.19 4.84 27.24
N SER A 17 22.30 3.87 28.14
CA SER A 17 21.72 2.52 27.94
C SER A 17 20.51 2.30 28.84
N SER A 18 19.44 3.07 28.60
CA SER A 18 18.13 2.72 29.13
C SER A 18 17.57 1.56 28.30
N PHE A 19 17.70 0.35 28.84
CA PHE A 19 17.02 -0.84 28.34
C PHE A 19 15.52 -0.66 28.51
N ALA A 20 14.80 -0.50 27.39
CA ALA A 20 13.37 -0.76 27.36
C ALA A 20 13.17 -2.29 27.39
N GLN A 21 13.18 -2.89 28.58
CA GLN A 21 12.70 -4.25 28.75
C GLN A 21 11.18 -4.21 28.64
N VAL A 22 10.65 -4.68 27.51
CA VAL A 22 9.23 -4.95 27.34
C VAL A 22 8.90 -6.17 28.21
N ASP A 23 8.15 -5.95 29.29
CA ASP A 23 7.61 -7.01 30.13
C ASP A 23 6.54 -7.78 29.35
N TYR A 24 6.91 -8.94 28.82
CA TYR A 24 6.00 -9.84 28.09
C TYR A 24 5.16 -10.72 29.02
N ASN A 25 5.26 -10.59 30.35
CA ASN A 25 4.73 -11.57 31.28
C ASN A 25 3.25 -11.36 31.65
N ASN A 26 2.52 -10.50 30.95
CA ASN A 26 1.11 -10.22 31.27
C ASN A 26 0.21 -9.96 30.04
N LYS A 27 0.38 -10.74 28.98
CA LYS A 27 -0.70 -10.95 28.00
C LYS A 27 -1.18 -12.38 28.11
N SER A 28 -2.20 -12.56 28.97
CA SER A 28 -3.17 -13.62 28.81
C SER A 28 -3.50 -13.73 27.33
N THR A 29 -3.24 -14.90 26.75
CA THR A 29 -3.71 -15.23 25.41
C THR A 29 -5.23 -15.20 25.47
N GLU A 30 -5.80 -14.06 25.07
CA GLU A 30 -7.22 -13.93 24.82
C GLU A 30 -7.60 -15.09 23.89
N LYS A 31 -8.52 -15.94 24.33
CA LYS A 31 -8.92 -17.12 23.57
C LYS A 31 -9.42 -16.64 22.22
N ILE A 32 -8.59 -16.82 21.19
CA ILE A 32 -8.98 -16.59 19.80
C ILE A 32 -10.20 -17.49 19.56
N LYS A 33 -11.39 -16.88 19.42
CA LYS A 33 -12.59 -17.61 18.94
C LYS A 33 -12.16 -18.34 17.67
N ARG A 34 -12.33 -19.66 17.63
CA ARG A 34 -11.94 -20.50 16.48
C ARG A 34 -12.67 -20.10 15.19
N GLU A 35 -13.77 -19.37 15.33
CA GLU A 35 -14.58 -18.87 14.24
C GLU A 35 -14.57 -17.34 14.31
N PRO A 36 -13.94 -16.66 13.32
CA PRO A 36 -14.04 -15.21 13.23
C PRO A 36 -15.51 -14.87 13.03
N GLU A 37 -16.04 -14.00 13.89
CA GLU A 37 -17.37 -13.42 13.73
C GLU A 37 -17.31 -12.55 12.47
N LEU A 38 -17.78 -13.11 11.34
CA LEU A 38 -17.83 -12.42 10.06
C LEU A 38 -18.77 -11.22 10.24
N GLU A 39 -18.25 -10.01 10.06
CA GLU A 39 -19.09 -8.83 9.96
C GLU A 39 -20.16 -9.10 8.89
N PRO A 40 -21.44 -8.78 9.16
CA PRO A 40 -22.51 -9.03 8.21
C PRO A 40 -22.14 -8.37 6.88
N GLU A 41 -22.20 -9.15 5.80
CA GLU A 41 -21.91 -8.68 4.45
C GLU A 41 -22.91 -7.56 4.12
N HIS A 42 -22.48 -6.31 4.27
CA HIS A 42 -23.31 -5.17 3.92
C HIS A 42 -23.56 -5.23 2.41
N ASP A 43 -24.84 -5.27 2.01
CA ASP A 43 -25.37 -5.20 0.64
C ASP A 43 -24.98 -3.90 -0.10
N ARG A 44 -23.67 -3.63 -0.23
CA ARG A 44 -23.15 -2.56 -1.03
C ARG A 44 -23.19 -3.05 -2.47
N LYS A 45 -24.14 -2.53 -3.25
CA LYS A 45 -24.17 -2.69 -4.72
C LYS A 45 -22.75 -2.65 -5.27
N GLU A 46 -22.28 -3.79 -5.76
CA GLU A 46 -20.91 -3.95 -6.24
C GLU A 46 -20.74 -3.00 -7.44
N ARG A 47 -20.00 -1.91 -7.24
CA ARG A 47 -19.74 -0.95 -8.32
C ARG A 47 -18.78 -1.62 -9.29
N ARG A 48 -19.22 -1.85 -10.53
CA ARG A 48 -18.35 -2.36 -11.60
C ARG A 48 -17.18 -1.39 -11.81
N LEU A 49 -15.99 -1.79 -11.38
CA LEU A 49 -14.77 -1.02 -11.55
C LEU A 49 -14.25 -1.14 -12.99
N LEU A 50 -13.63 -0.07 -13.49
CA LEU A 50 -12.93 -0.11 -14.76
C LEU A 50 -11.55 -0.75 -14.57
N SER A 51 -11.32 -1.90 -15.17
CA SER A 51 -10.03 -2.60 -15.04
C SER A 51 -8.96 -2.01 -15.97
N ILE A 52 -7.83 -1.60 -15.40
CA ILE A 52 -6.61 -1.21 -16.11
C ILE A 52 -5.63 -2.38 -16.07
N TYR A 53 -5.31 -2.94 -17.24
CA TYR A 53 -4.45 -4.11 -17.33
C TYR A 53 -2.97 -3.73 -17.34
N ILE A 54 -2.19 -4.30 -16.42
CA ILE A 54 -0.75 -4.06 -16.28
C ILE A 54 0.05 -5.35 -16.50
N LYS A 55 1.33 -5.22 -16.84
CA LYS A 55 2.20 -6.39 -17.12
C LYS A 55 2.83 -6.96 -15.85
N ASP A 56 3.21 -6.07 -14.95
CA ASP A 56 3.81 -6.33 -13.65
C ASP A 56 3.17 -5.40 -12.61
N THR A 57 3.42 -5.68 -11.34
CA THR A 57 2.94 -4.87 -10.21
C THR A 57 3.82 -3.66 -9.92
N LYS A 58 4.82 -3.37 -10.76
CA LYS A 58 5.79 -2.30 -10.51
C LYS A 58 5.12 -0.93 -10.64
N ASN A 59 5.36 -0.07 -9.66
CA ASN A 59 4.92 1.32 -9.60
C ASN A 59 3.40 1.56 -9.45
N VAL A 60 2.58 0.53 -9.21
CA VAL A 60 1.12 0.63 -9.10
C VAL A 60 0.55 0.31 -7.71
N LEU A 61 1.39 -0.08 -6.75
CA LEU A 61 1.03 -0.47 -5.39
C LEU A 61 -0.15 -1.46 -5.38
N TYR A 62 -0.06 -2.47 -6.24
CA TYR A 62 -1.11 -3.46 -6.39
C TYR A 62 -1.28 -4.27 -5.09
N GLY A 63 -2.50 -4.31 -4.57
CA GLY A 63 -2.82 -4.97 -3.30
C GLY A 63 -2.47 -4.15 -2.05
N ASN A 64 -2.09 -2.89 -2.21
CA ASN A 64 -1.86 -1.98 -1.09
C ASN A 64 -3.20 -1.35 -0.66
N PRO A 65 -3.70 -1.58 0.57
CA PRO A 65 -5.01 -1.08 1.00
C PRO A 65 -5.15 0.45 0.96
N CYS A 66 -4.04 1.19 1.06
CA CYS A 66 -4.04 2.64 0.90
C CYS A 66 -4.32 3.04 -0.54
N MET A 67 -3.69 2.35 -1.51
CA MET A 67 -3.90 2.61 -2.93
C MET A 67 -5.25 2.10 -3.41
N ASP A 68 -5.72 0.94 -2.93
CA ASP A 68 -7.00 0.35 -3.32
C ASP A 68 -8.19 1.26 -2.97
N LYS A 69 -8.13 1.97 -1.83
CA LYS A 69 -9.14 2.98 -1.47
C LYS A 69 -9.16 4.16 -2.44
N VAL A 70 -8.01 4.49 -3.03
CA VAL A 70 -7.87 5.60 -4.00
C VAL A 70 -8.43 5.16 -5.35
N THR A 71 -8.06 3.99 -5.83
CA THR A 71 -8.54 3.45 -7.12
C THR A 71 -10.06 3.21 -7.07
N LEU A 72 -10.58 2.64 -5.97
CA LEU A 72 -12.01 2.45 -5.73
C LEU A 72 -12.78 3.77 -5.78
N ARG A 73 -12.24 4.85 -5.18
CA ARG A 73 -12.85 6.19 -5.22
C ARG A 73 -13.01 6.70 -6.65
N PHE A 74 -12.03 6.46 -7.51
CA PHE A 74 -12.08 6.85 -8.92
C PHE A 74 -12.82 5.82 -9.80
N GLY A 75 -13.25 4.69 -9.24
CA GLY A 75 -14.01 3.67 -9.94
C GLY A 75 -13.18 2.86 -10.93
N TYR A 76 -11.91 2.62 -10.62
CA TYR A 76 -11.05 1.75 -11.40
C TYR A 76 -10.23 0.82 -10.50
N GLU A 77 -9.62 -0.20 -11.09
CA GLU A 77 -8.70 -1.11 -10.42
C GLU A 77 -7.56 -1.49 -11.37
N TYR A 78 -6.44 -1.91 -10.80
CA TYR A 78 -5.37 -2.54 -11.59
C TYR A 78 -5.61 -4.04 -11.65
N VAL A 79 -5.39 -4.64 -12.82
CA VAL A 79 -5.44 -6.09 -12.98
C VAL A 79 -4.14 -6.55 -13.62
N VAL A 80 -3.39 -7.38 -12.90
CA VAL A 80 -2.12 -7.91 -13.38
C VAL A 80 -2.38 -8.99 -14.43
N MET A 81 -1.85 -8.77 -15.63
CA MET A 81 -1.93 -9.72 -16.73
C MET A 81 -0.53 -9.94 -17.33
N PRO A 82 0.14 -11.06 -16.98
CA PRO A 82 1.41 -11.39 -17.58
C PRO A 82 1.29 -11.57 -19.11
N LYS A 83 2.42 -11.56 -19.81
CA LYS A 83 2.45 -11.59 -21.29
C LYS A 83 1.76 -12.83 -21.90
N ASN A 84 1.66 -13.92 -21.14
CA ASN A 84 1.10 -15.19 -21.59
C ASN A 84 -0.32 -15.47 -21.06
N ALA A 85 -1.01 -14.46 -20.50
CA ALA A 85 -2.36 -14.62 -19.98
C ALA A 85 -3.41 -14.76 -21.12
N SER A 86 -4.35 -15.69 -20.96
CA SER A 86 -5.33 -16.12 -21.98
C SER A 86 -6.27 -15.02 -22.50
N LYS A 87 -6.62 -14.00 -21.70
CA LYS A 87 -7.59 -12.96 -22.12
C LYS A 87 -7.03 -11.93 -23.11
N PHE A 88 -5.72 -11.72 -23.18
CA PHE A 88 -5.10 -10.70 -24.04
C PHE A 88 -3.76 -11.19 -24.62
N HIS A 89 -3.85 -12.11 -25.58
CA HIS A 89 -2.70 -12.62 -26.33
C HIS A 89 -1.94 -11.52 -27.10
N SER A 90 -2.62 -10.45 -27.52
CA SER A 90 -2.00 -9.34 -28.26
C SER A 90 -1.82 -8.08 -27.39
N GLY A 91 -0.61 -7.55 -27.38
CA GLY A 91 -0.28 -6.31 -26.66
C GLY A 91 -1.11 -5.10 -27.12
N LEU A 92 -1.48 -5.04 -28.40
CA LEU A 92 -2.31 -3.98 -28.96
C LEU A 92 -3.71 -3.93 -28.37
N ARG A 93 -4.36 -5.10 -28.18
CA ARG A 93 -5.71 -5.15 -27.60
C ARG A 93 -5.72 -4.60 -26.17
N ARG A 94 -4.66 -4.89 -25.40
CA ARG A 94 -4.45 -4.32 -24.06
C ARG A 94 -4.28 -2.81 -24.09
N VAL A 95 -3.47 -2.30 -25.02
CA VAL A 95 -3.24 -0.85 -25.18
C VAL A 95 -4.55 -0.14 -25.53
N MET A 96 -5.33 -0.67 -26.48
CA MET A 96 -6.61 -0.10 -26.88
C MET A 96 -7.65 -0.14 -25.75
N HIS A 97 -7.74 -1.26 -25.01
CA HIS A 97 -8.60 -1.35 -23.82
C HIS A 97 -8.21 -0.31 -22.77
N ASN A 98 -6.93 -0.26 -22.40
CA ASN A 98 -6.44 0.70 -21.42
C ASN A 98 -6.62 2.15 -21.88
N PHE A 99 -6.50 2.42 -23.18
CA PHE A 99 -6.78 3.73 -23.75
C PHE A 99 -8.26 4.09 -23.54
N GLY A 100 -9.19 3.21 -23.91
CA GLY A 100 -10.63 3.42 -23.70
C GLY A 100 -10.97 3.65 -22.23
N VAL A 101 -10.43 2.85 -21.31
CA VAL A 101 -10.61 3.01 -19.87
C VAL A 101 -10.05 4.35 -19.38
N LYS A 102 -8.82 4.71 -19.76
CA LYS A 102 -8.20 5.98 -19.33
C LYS A 102 -8.97 7.19 -19.87
N THR A 103 -9.49 7.10 -21.09
CA THR A 103 -10.35 8.13 -21.69
C THR A 103 -11.65 8.25 -20.91
N ALA A 104 -12.32 7.14 -20.58
CA ALA A 104 -13.52 7.16 -19.75
C ALA A 104 -13.25 7.76 -18.36
N LEU A 105 -12.13 7.43 -17.74
CA LEU A 105 -11.71 8.02 -16.45
C LEU A 105 -11.40 9.51 -16.57
N PHE A 106 -10.78 9.94 -17.66
CA PHE A 106 -10.52 11.35 -17.93
C PHE A 106 -11.81 12.16 -18.01
N PHE A 107 -12.83 11.67 -18.71
CA PHE A 107 -14.14 12.34 -18.76
C PHE A 107 -14.90 12.30 -17.44
N ARG A 108 -14.69 11.29 -16.59
CA ARG A 108 -15.27 11.26 -15.23
C ARG A 108 -14.57 12.25 -14.29
N ASN A 109 -13.25 12.33 -14.35
CA ASN A 109 -12.45 13.29 -13.58
C ASN A 109 -11.10 13.52 -14.27
N PRO A 110 -10.84 14.66 -14.93
CA PRO A 110 -9.63 14.86 -15.74
C PRO A 110 -8.34 14.83 -14.91
N PHE A 111 -8.43 15.05 -13.61
CA PHE A 111 -7.30 15.05 -12.68
C PHE A 111 -7.08 13.69 -11.97
N TRP A 112 -7.86 12.65 -12.31
CA TRP A 112 -7.80 11.33 -11.66
C TRP A 112 -6.37 10.79 -11.58
N LYS A 113 -5.61 10.91 -12.67
CA LYS A 113 -4.26 10.38 -12.79
C LYS A 113 -3.27 11.15 -11.92
N ILE A 114 -3.39 12.48 -11.86
CA ILE A 114 -2.51 13.32 -11.05
C ILE A 114 -2.75 13.02 -9.56
N ILE A 115 -4.02 12.97 -9.15
CA ILE A 115 -4.38 12.68 -7.76
C ILE A 115 -3.95 11.27 -7.37
N SER A 116 -4.21 10.28 -8.23
CA SER A 116 -3.83 8.88 -7.98
C SER A 116 -2.32 8.72 -7.85
N ASN A 117 -1.53 9.38 -8.71
CA ASN A 117 -0.07 9.36 -8.62
C ASN A 117 0.46 10.04 -7.35
N LYS A 118 -0.12 11.18 -6.95
CA LYS A 118 0.23 11.85 -5.69
C LYS A 118 -0.07 10.94 -4.50
N LYS A 119 -1.25 10.33 -4.48
CA LYS A 119 -1.65 9.40 -3.42
C LYS A 119 -0.82 8.13 -3.39
N ALA A 120 -0.40 7.61 -4.55
CA ALA A 120 0.52 6.49 -4.61
C ALA A 120 1.83 6.83 -3.85
N LYS A 121 2.43 8.00 -4.09
CA LYS A 121 3.63 8.43 -3.35
C LYS A 121 3.38 8.52 -1.83
N GLU A 122 2.27 9.13 -1.43
CA GLU A 122 1.88 9.20 -0.02
C GLU A 122 1.68 7.81 0.60
N CYS A 123 1.08 6.87 -0.13
CA CYS A 123 0.89 5.49 0.33
C CYS A 123 2.23 4.77 0.48
N ARG A 124 3.17 4.90 -0.47
CA ARG A 124 4.53 4.32 -0.35
C ARG A 124 5.22 4.78 0.92
N GLN A 125 5.17 6.08 1.19
CA GLN A 125 5.79 6.68 2.38
C GLN A 125 5.16 6.17 3.68
N LYS A 126 3.84 5.96 3.70
CA LYS A 126 3.11 5.50 4.89
C LYS A 126 3.26 4.01 5.16
N THR A 127 3.22 3.17 4.13
CA THR A 127 3.23 1.71 4.29
C THR A 127 4.62 1.12 4.15
N GLY A 128 5.62 1.89 3.71
CA GLY A 128 6.97 1.39 3.40
C GLY A 128 7.02 0.55 2.12
N ASP A 129 5.95 0.54 1.33
CA ASP A 129 5.83 -0.24 0.10
C ASP A 129 6.48 0.50 -1.07
N TYR A 130 7.81 0.46 -1.13
CA TYR A 130 8.59 1.10 -2.20
C TYR A 130 8.79 0.21 -3.43
N MET A 131 8.55 -1.09 -3.29
CA MET A 131 8.69 -2.08 -4.36
C MET A 131 7.44 -2.17 -5.24
N GLY A 132 6.28 -1.82 -4.69
CA GLY A 132 5.01 -1.68 -5.39
C GLY A 132 4.86 -0.43 -6.24
#